data_AF-A0A661QPD2-F1
#
_entry.id   AF-A0A661QPD2-F1
#
_cell.length_a   1.000
_cell.length_b   1.000
_cell.length_c   1.000
_cell.angle_alpha   90.00
_cell.angle_beta   90.00
_cell.angle_gamma   90.00
#
_symmetry.space_group_name_H-M   'P 1'
#
loop_
_entity.id
_entity.type
_entity.pdbx_description
1 polymer ?
#
loop_
_entity_poly.entity_id
_entity_poly.type
_entity_poly.pdbx_seq_one_letter_code
_entity_poly.pdbx_strand_id
1 'polypeptide(L)'
;RLRYIRNNWPFFICDFWNDGPYVDGCIAGGREYFHINANGDVEPCVFVHFAVDNIKEKSLKEALNSEFFRDIRAHQPWSENPLCPCMIIDNPHCLRDMVKRHRPIPTHVGAEKIVNELAPYLDEYAQNYHKIAHKAWNEEYAEEYGKYL
;
A
#
# COMPACT_ATOMS: atom_id res chain seq x y z
N ARG A 1 -20.86 -6.09 -0.34
CA ARG A 1 -20.76 -7.44 -0.98
C ARG A 1 -19.93 -8.42 -0.17
N LEU A 2 -18.71 -8.08 0.27
CA LEU A 2 -17.83 -8.97 1.05
C LEU A 2 -18.45 -9.44 2.38
N ARG A 3 -19.03 -8.53 3.19
CA ARG A 3 -19.74 -8.88 4.44
C ARG A 3 -20.83 -9.94 4.23
N TYR A 4 -21.62 -9.81 3.16
CA TYR A 4 -22.66 -10.79 2.83
C TYR A 4 -22.05 -12.18 2.59
N ILE A 5 -20.96 -12.26 1.83
CA ILE A 5 -20.32 -13.55 1.55
C ILE A 5 -19.78 -14.18 2.84
N ARG A 6 -19.02 -13.41 3.64
CA ARG A 6 -18.46 -13.89 4.92
C ARG A 6 -19.53 -14.38 5.90
N ASN A 7 -20.72 -13.77 5.88
CA ASN A 7 -21.81 -14.14 6.78
C ASN A 7 -22.66 -15.32 6.30
N ASN A 8 -22.56 -15.71 5.02
CA ASN A 8 -23.44 -16.73 4.43
C ASN A 8 -22.70 -17.99 3.94
N TRP A 9 -21.37 -17.96 3.88
CA TRP A 9 -20.56 -19.04 3.30
C TRP A 9 -19.33 -19.32 4.20
N PRO A 10 -18.83 -20.57 4.24
CA PRO A 10 -17.76 -20.98 5.17
C PRO A 10 -16.35 -20.54 4.73
N PHE A 11 -16.21 -19.63 3.77
CA PHE A 11 -14.92 -19.14 3.30
C PHE A 11 -14.74 -17.65 3.63
N PHE A 12 -13.54 -17.35 4.14
CA PHE A 12 -13.12 -15.98 4.42
C PHE A 12 -12.50 -15.36 3.16
N ILE A 13 -13.24 -14.49 2.48
CA ILE A 13 -12.70 -13.69 1.37
C ILE A 13 -12.07 -12.44 1.94
N CYS A 14 -10.85 -12.12 1.52
CA CYS A 14 -10.12 -10.91 1.91
C CYS A 14 -9.90 -10.00 0.69
N ASP A 15 -10.00 -8.70 0.91
CA ASP A 15 -9.63 -7.61 0.02
C ASP A 15 -8.47 -6.86 0.68
N PHE A 16 -7.29 -6.94 0.07
CA PHE A 16 -6.03 -6.47 0.68
C PHE A 16 -6.02 -4.98 1.02
N TRP A 17 -6.86 -4.15 0.40
CA TRP A 17 -6.97 -2.73 0.76
C TRP A 17 -8.09 -2.52 1.78
N ASN A 18 -9.29 -3.05 1.52
CA ASN A 18 -10.46 -2.78 2.38
C ASN A 18 -10.49 -3.59 3.68
N ASP A 19 -9.68 -4.65 3.79
CA ASP A 19 -9.59 -5.51 4.96
C ASP A 19 -8.28 -5.34 5.74
N GLY A 20 -7.71 -4.13 5.71
CA GLY A 20 -6.56 -3.77 6.52
C GLY A 20 -6.62 -4.21 8.00
N PRO A 21 -7.77 -4.24 8.69
CA PRO A 21 -7.86 -4.78 10.06
C PRO A 21 -7.54 -6.27 10.18
N TYR A 22 -7.71 -7.04 9.10
CA TYR A 22 -7.44 -8.49 9.07
C TYR A 22 -6.03 -8.84 8.60
N VAL A 23 -5.31 -7.90 8.00
CA VAL A 23 -3.99 -8.11 7.41
C VAL A 23 -2.92 -7.18 7.98
N ASP A 24 -3.23 -6.42 9.02
CA ASP A 24 -2.36 -5.38 9.61
C ASP A 24 -1.88 -4.34 8.59
N GLY A 25 -2.83 -3.80 7.82
CA GLY A 25 -2.60 -2.73 6.87
C GLY A 25 -1.92 -3.18 5.55
N CYS A 26 -1.03 -2.35 5.00
CA CYS A 26 -0.48 -2.56 3.66
C CYS A 26 0.43 -3.78 3.60
N ILE A 27 0.20 -4.71 2.68
CA ILE A 27 1.02 -5.93 2.53
C ILE A 27 2.18 -5.81 1.54
N ALA A 28 2.41 -4.61 0.99
CA ALA A 28 3.38 -4.33 -0.06
C ALA A 28 4.85 -4.42 0.40
N GLY A 29 5.78 -4.33 -0.55
CA GLY A 29 7.22 -4.30 -0.28
C GLY A 29 7.79 -5.65 0.11
N GLY A 30 7.14 -6.74 -0.33
CA GLY A 30 7.55 -8.09 0.02
C GLY A 30 7.38 -8.43 1.49
N ARG A 31 6.47 -7.74 2.20
CA ARG A 31 6.03 -8.17 3.54
C ARG A 31 5.27 -9.48 3.41
N GLU A 32 4.18 -9.44 2.64
CA GLU A 32 3.44 -10.64 2.22
C GLU A 32 3.29 -10.68 0.69
N TYR A 33 3.45 -9.53 0.02
CA TYR A 33 3.17 -9.37 -1.40
C TYR A 33 4.14 -8.41 -2.09
N PHE A 34 4.44 -8.71 -3.35
CA PHE A 34 5.15 -7.85 -4.29
C PHE A 34 4.73 -8.23 -5.72
N HIS A 35 5.11 -7.40 -6.69
CA HIS A 35 4.75 -7.59 -8.10
C HIS A 35 6.01 -7.70 -8.96
N ILE A 36 6.00 -8.61 -9.93
CA ILE A 36 7.00 -8.65 -11.00
C ILE A 36 6.23 -8.41 -12.29
N ASN A 37 6.51 -7.31 -12.97
CA ASN A 37 5.82 -6.98 -14.21
C ASN A 37 6.35 -7.82 -15.40
N ALA A 38 5.75 -7.67 -16.59
CA ALA A 38 6.15 -8.43 -17.77
C ALA A 38 7.59 -8.16 -18.26
N ASN A 39 8.19 -7.03 -17.88
CA ASN A 39 9.58 -6.70 -18.19
C ASN A 39 10.57 -7.31 -17.19
N GLY A 40 10.08 -7.88 -16.09
CA GLY A 40 10.89 -8.46 -15.01
C GLY A 40 11.21 -7.47 -13.89
N ASP A 41 10.65 -6.25 -13.91
CA ASP A 41 10.90 -5.25 -12.87
C ASP A 41 10.20 -5.67 -11.58
N VAL A 42 10.92 -5.56 -10.45
CA VAL A 42 10.42 -5.94 -9.13
C VAL A 42 9.80 -4.72 -8.45
N GLU A 43 8.48 -4.66 -8.46
CA GLU A 43 7.65 -3.58 -7.92
C GLU A 43 7.13 -3.95 -6.52
N PRO A 44 7.09 -3.01 -5.56
CA PRO A 44 6.60 -3.29 -4.20
C PRO A 44 5.13 -3.76 -4.16
N CYS A 45 4.33 -3.36 -5.14
CA CYS A 45 2.92 -3.69 -5.29
C CYS A 45 2.52 -3.46 -6.74
N VAL A 46 1.50 -4.14 -7.26
CA VAL A 46 1.00 -3.95 -8.64
C VAL A 46 0.58 -2.50 -8.95
N PHE A 47 0.30 -1.69 -7.92
CA PHE A 47 -0.04 -0.27 -8.09
C PHE A 47 1.15 0.69 -7.88
N VAL A 48 2.33 0.16 -7.51
CA VAL A 48 3.56 0.94 -7.28
C VAL A 48 4.51 0.69 -8.44
N HIS A 49 4.31 1.42 -9.53
CA HIS A 49 5.06 1.24 -10.77
C HIS A 49 6.45 1.90 -10.75
N PHE A 50 7.24 1.47 -9.78
CA PHE A 50 8.61 1.92 -9.53
C PHE A 50 9.46 0.73 -9.10
N ALA A 51 10.64 0.57 -9.70
CA ALA A 51 11.56 -0.51 -9.37
C ALA A 51 13.01 -0.02 -9.28
N VAL A 52 13.79 -0.66 -8.40
CA VAL A 52 15.26 -0.51 -8.35
C VAL A 52 16.00 -1.76 -8.84
N ASP A 53 15.27 -2.87 -9.01
CA ASP A 53 15.80 -4.18 -9.35
C ASP A 53 14.96 -4.85 -10.45
N ASN A 54 15.62 -5.66 -11.27
CA ASN A 54 14.99 -6.52 -12.27
C ASN A 54 15.43 -7.98 -12.05
N ILE A 55 14.49 -8.92 -12.13
CA ILE A 55 14.75 -10.35 -11.85
C ILE A 55 15.70 -11.00 -12.85
N LYS A 56 15.90 -10.38 -14.01
CA LYS A 56 16.86 -10.84 -15.02
C LYS A 56 18.30 -10.59 -14.61
N GLU A 57 18.53 -9.68 -13.67
CA GLU A 57 19.86 -9.24 -13.24
C GLU A 57 20.18 -9.63 -11.79
N LYS A 58 19.15 -9.73 -10.94
CA LYS A 58 19.28 -10.07 -9.52
C LYS A 58 18.33 -11.19 -9.14
N SER A 59 18.73 -12.01 -8.16
CA SER A 59 17.84 -12.98 -7.56
C SER A 59 16.71 -12.29 -6.78
N LEU A 60 15.58 -12.99 -6.61
CA LEU A 60 14.48 -12.48 -5.77
C LEU A 60 14.94 -12.19 -4.33
N LYS A 61 15.86 -13.01 -3.79
CA LYS A 61 16.41 -12.78 -2.46
C LYS A 61 17.14 -11.43 -2.39
N GLU A 62 17.91 -11.07 -3.41
CA GLU A 62 18.61 -9.78 -3.47
C GLU A 62 17.61 -8.63 -3.63
N ALA A 63 16.66 -8.75 -4.57
CA ALA A 63 15.67 -7.70 -4.82
C ALA A 63 14.79 -7.41 -3.59
N LEU A 64 14.30 -8.44 -2.90
CA LEU A 64 13.48 -8.27 -1.68
C LEU A 64 14.26 -7.77 -0.47
N ASN A 65 15.60 -7.88 -0.49
CA ASN A 65 16.49 -7.32 0.53
C ASN A 65 17.12 -5.98 0.13
N SER A 66 16.73 -5.41 -1.01
CA SER A 66 17.15 -4.07 -1.41
C SER A 66 16.76 -3.02 -0.38
N GLU A 67 17.51 -1.92 -0.34
CA GLU A 67 17.21 -0.80 0.57
C GLU A 67 15.79 -0.26 0.35
N PHE A 68 15.34 -0.17 -0.90
CA PHE A 68 13.99 0.27 -1.25
C PHE A 68 12.91 -0.62 -0.62
N PHE A 69 13.02 -1.94 -0.77
CA PHE A 69 12.05 -2.89 -0.20
C PHE A 69 12.12 -2.94 1.33
N ARG A 70 13.32 -2.91 1.90
CA ARG A 70 13.51 -2.89 3.36
C ARG A 70 12.94 -1.61 3.99
N ASP A 71 13.15 -0.47 3.35
CA ASP A 71 12.67 0.82 3.85
C ASP A 71 11.14 0.92 3.82
N ILE A 72 10.52 0.41 2.75
CA ILE A 72 9.05 0.26 2.66
C ILE A 72 8.52 -0.58 3.81
N ARG A 73 9.11 -1.75 4.09
CA ARG A 73 8.66 -2.61 5.20
C ARG A 73 8.90 -1.97 6.57
N ALA A 74 10.00 -1.25 6.74
CA ALA A 74 10.34 -0.61 8.01
C ALA A 74 9.42 0.56 8.38
N HIS A 75 8.79 1.21 7.40
CA HIS A 75 7.84 2.30 7.62
C HIS A 75 6.38 1.84 7.71
N GLN A 76 6.10 0.55 7.49
CA GLN A 76 4.76 0.02 7.70
C GLN A 76 4.47 -0.21 9.19
N PRO A 77 3.22 -0.01 9.65
CA PRO A 77 2.07 0.44 8.86
C PRO A 77 2.14 1.94 8.53
N TRP A 78 1.61 2.33 7.36
CA TRP A 78 1.62 3.73 6.88
C TRP A 78 0.60 4.63 7.59
N SER A 79 -0.36 4.04 8.29
CA SER A 79 -1.36 4.72 9.11
C SER A 79 -1.66 3.88 10.34
N GLU A 80 -1.95 4.54 11.44
CA GLU A 80 -2.48 3.89 12.65
C GLU A 80 -3.93 3.41 12.45
N ASN A 81 -4.66 3.94 11.45
CA ASN A 81 -5.98 3.44 11.05
C ASN A 81 -5.80 2.41 9.93
N PRO A 82 -6.04 1.11 10.17
CA PRO A 82 -5.90 0.08 9.15
C PRO A 82 -6.87 0.23 7.96
N LEU A 83 -7.89 1.10 8.06
CA LEU A 83 -8.74 1.48 6.93
C LEU A 83 -8.07 2.47 5.96
N CYS A 84 -6.90 2.99 6.31
CA CYS A 84 -6.08 3.88 5.48
C CYS A 84 -4.68 3.30 5.20
N PRO A 85 -4.56 2.06 4.68
CA PRO A 85 -3.27 1.37 4.64
C PRO A 85 -2.36 1.82 3.50
N CYS A 86 -2.89 2.34 2.40
CA CYS A 86 -2.17 2.46 1.13
C CYS A 86 -1.19 3.65 1.12
N MET A 87 0.08 3.42 0.82
CA MET A 87 1.09 4.49 0.67
C MET A 87 0.94 5.32 -0.62
N ILE A 88 0.03 4.94 -1.51
CA ILE A 88 -0.23 5.66 -2.76
C ILE A 88 -1.42 6.62 -2.60
N ILE A 89 -2.52 6.13 -2.04
CA ILE A 89 -3.82 6.81 -2.09
C ILE A 89 -4.23 7.33 -0.72
N ASP A 90 -3.99 6.57 0.35
CA ASP A 90 -4.39 6.97 1.71
C ASP A 90 -3.32 7.82 2.39
N ASN A 91 -2.05 7.53 2.10
CA ASN A 91 -0.87 8.24 2.61
C ASN A 91 0.09 8.60 1.47
N PRO A 92 -0.34 9.39 0.46
CA PRO A 92 0.42 9.63 -0.78
C PRO A 92 1.81 10.23 -0.56
N HIS A 93 2.02 10.97 0.53
CA HIS A 93 3.32 11.51 0.91
C HIS A 93 4.36 10.40 1.16
N CYS A 94 3.94 9.23 1.65
CA CYS A 94 4.82 8.10 1.90
C CYS A 94 5.47 7.57 0.61
N LEU A 95 4.70 7.35 -0.46
CA LEU A 95 5.29 6.95 -1.74
C LEU A 95 6.24 8.02 -2.27
N ARG A 96 5.88 9.30 -2.18
CA ARG A 96 6.74 10.41 -2.64
C ARG A 96 8.07 10.42 -1.89
N ASP A 97 8.05 10.18 -0.59
CA ASP A 97 9.28 10.07 0.22
C ASP A 97 10.12 8.85 -0.17
N MET A 98 9.50 7.70 -0.43
CA MET A 98 10.18 6.50 -0.93
C MET A 98 10.86 6.77 -2.28
N VAL A 99 10.14 7.38 -3.23
CA VAL A 99 10.67 7.71 -4.56
C VAL A 99 11.80 8.73 -4.47
N LYS A 100 11.67 9.76 -3.63
CA LYS A 100 12.71 10.77 -3.43
C LYS A 100 13.98 10.19 -2.82
N ARG A 101 13.85 9.27 -1.85
CA ARG A 101 14.98 8.64 -1.15
C ARG A 101 15.72 7.65 -2.04
N HIS A 102 15.00 6.73 -2.68
CA HIS A 102 15.59 5.59 -3.37
C HIS A 102 15.77 5.78 -4.87
N ARG A 103 15.16 6.82 -5.45
CA ARG A 103 15.20 7.13 -6.89
C ARG A 103 14.91 5.91 -7.78
N PRO A 104 13.84 5.14 -7.51
CA PRO A 104 13.47 4.01 -8.34
C PRO A 104 13.08 4.48 -9.75
N ILE A 105 13.25 3.60 -10.73
CA ILE A 105 12.93 3.87 -12.13
C ILE A 105 11.42 3.63 -12.34
N PRO A 106 10.70 4.57 -13.01
CA PRO A 106 9.34 4.35 -13.50
C PRO A 106 9.25 3.12 -14.41
N THR A 107 8.31 2.21 -14.16
CA THR A 107 8.21 0.94 -14.89
C THR A 107 7.15 0.93 -16.00
N HIS A 108 6.36 2.00 -16.13
CA HIS A 108 5.49 2.24 -17.29
C HIS A 108 5.44 3.73 -17.63
N VAL A 109 4.99 4.03 -18.85
CA VAL A 109 4.86 5.41 -19.34
C VAL A 109 3.84 6.18 -18.50
N GLY A 110 4.29 7.22 -17.81
CA GLY A 110 3.44 8.06 -16.97
C GLY A 110 3.34 7.62 -15.51
N ALA A 111 4.13 6.64 -15.05
CA ALA A 111 4.11 6.22 -13.65
C ALA A 111 4.45 7.38 -12.70
N GLU A 112 5.34 8.27 -13.11
CA GLU A 112 5.74 9.45 -12.36
C GLU A 112 4.58 10.43 -12.08
N LYS A 113 3.50 10.37 -12.87
CA LYS A 113 2.30 11.21 -12.70
C LYS A 113 1.72 11.12 -11.29
N ILE A 114 1.81 9.94 -10.68
CA ILE A 114 1.24 9.68 -9.36
C ILE A 114 1.97 10.44 -8.24
N VAL A 115 3.26 10.74 -8.44
CA VAL A 115 4.08 11.48 -7.47
C VAL A 115 4.26 12.96 -7.81
N ASN A 116 3.85 13.40 -9.01
CA ASN A 116 3.96 14.79 -9.47
C ASN A 116 2.59 15.43 -9.82
N GLU A 117 2.06 15.21 -11.02
CA GLU A 117 0.86 15.82 -11.60
C GLU A 117 -0.38 15.55 -10.74
N LEU A 118 -0.53 14.31 -10.25
CA LEU A 118 -1.68 13.87 -9.45
C LEU A 118 -1.47 14.09 -7.94
N ALA A 119 -0.29 14.52 -7.51
CA ALA A 119 0.03 14.66 -6.09
C ALA A 119 -0.96 15.57 -5.33
N PRO A 120 -1.34 16.76 -5.83
CA PRO A 120 -2.30 17.62 -5.12
C PRO A 120 -3.69 16.98 -4.99
N TYR A 121 -4.14 16.28 -6.04
CA TYR A 121 -5.42 15.59 -6.04
C TYR A 121 -5.43 14.44 -5.02
N LEU A 122 -4.37 13.64 -5.00
CA LEU A 122 -4.24 12.54 -4.05
C LEU A 122 -4.16 13.04 -2.59
N ASP A 123 -3.52 14.18 -2.36
CA ASP A 123 -3.46 14.79 -1.02
C ASP A 123 -4.84 15.21 -0.53
N GLU A 124 -5.62 15.87 -1.39
CA GLU A 124 -7.00 16.26 -1.07
C GLU A 124 -7.90 15.02 -0.88
N TYR A 125 -7.77 14.04 -1.76
CA TYR A 125 -8.52 12.79 -1.68
C TYR A 125 -8.23 12.06 -0.36
N ALA A 126 -6.95 11.87 -0.02
CA ALA A 126 -6.52 11.24 1.22
C ALA A 126 -7.11 11.95 2.43
N GLN A 127 -6.96 13.27 2.53
CA GLN A 127 -7.49 14.06 3.65
C GLN A 127 -9.01 13.89 3.83
N ASN A 128 -9.76 13.81 2.73
CA ASN A 128 -11.21 13.60 2.80
C ASN A 128 -11.56 12.16 3.17
N TYR A 129 -10.82 11.17 2.65
CA TYR A 129 -11.02 9.77 2.96
C TYR A 129 -10.70 9.45 4.43
N HIS A 130 -9.62 10.00 5.00
CA HIS A 130 -9.27 9.85 6.42
C HIS A 130 -10.42 10.26 7.35
N LYS A 131 -11.13 11.36 7.05
CA LYS A 131 -12.32 11.77 7.84
C LYS A 131 -13.41 10.68 7.85
N ILE A 132 -13.64 10.05 6.70
CA ILE A 132 -14.64 8.97 6.55
C ILE A 132 -14.15 7.72 7.27
N ALA A 133 -12.89 7.34 7.07
CA ALA A 133 -12.28 6.14 7.64
C ALA A 133 -12.16 6.21 9.16
N HIS A 134 -11.79 7.35 9.75
CA HIS A 134 -11.73 7.50 11.21
C HIS A 134 -13.12 7.43 11.85
N LYS A 135 -14.12 8.02 11.19
CA LYS A 135 -15.51 7.87 11.63
C LYS A 135 -15.94 6.40 11.59
N ALA A 136 -15.71 5.71 10.48
CA ALA A 136 -16.05 4.30 10.33
C ALA A 136 -15.31 3.42 11.35
N TRP A 137 -14.03 3.68 11.59
CA TRP A 137 -13.25 2.98 12.62
C TRP A 137 -13.88 3.13 14.01
N ASN A 138 -14.22 4.37 14.38
CA ASN A 138 -14.81 4.67 15.67
C ASN A 138 -16.22 4.10 15.86
N GLU A 139 -16.97 3.91 14.77
CA GLU A 139 -18.32 3.33 14.79
C GLU A 139 -18.31 1.80 14.75
N GLU A 140 -17.36 1.17 14.06
CA GLU A 140 -17.41 -0.27 13.79
C GLU A 140 -16.32 -1.10 14.50
N TYR A 141 -15.18 -0.52 14.86
CA TYR A 141 -14.00 -1.25 15.36
C TYR A 141 -13.54 -0.81 16.75
N ALA A 142 -13.99 0.34 17.25
CA ALA A 142 -13.48 0.91 18.49
C ALA A 142 -13.72 0.08 19.75
N GLU A 143 -14.76 -0.76 19.80
CA GLU A 143 -15.01 -1.64 20.94
C GLU A 143 -13.94 -2.73 21.10
N GLU A 144 -13.41 -3.22 19.97
CA GLU A 144 -12.44 -4.31 19.94
C GLU A 144 -10.98 -3.80 19.91
N TYR A 145 -10.74 -2.71 19.17
CA TYR A 145 -9.40 -2.22 18.86
C TYR A 145 -9.08 -0.83 19.44
N GLY A 146 -10.03 -0.19 20.11
CA GLY A 146 -9.88 1.17 20.64
C GLY A 146 -10.20 2.27 19.62
N LYS A 147 -10.46 3.48 20.13
CA LYS A 147 -10.84 4.63 19.31
C LYS A 147 -9.63 5.25 18.60
N TYR A 148 -9.86 5.68 17.38
CA TYR A 148 -9.00 6.61 16.67
C TYR A 148 -9.33 8.04 17.12
N LEU A 149 -8.33 8.81 17.53
CA LEU A 149 -8.48 10.18 18.04
C LEU A 149 -8.57 11.22 16.91
#